data_AF-A0A1Q5T8E5-F1
#
_entry.id   AF-A0A1Q5T8E5-F1
#
_cell.length_a   1.000
_cell.length_b   1.000
_cell.length_c   1.000
_cell.angle_alpha   90.00
_cell.angle_beta   90.00
_cell.angle_gamma   90.00
#
_symmetry.space_group_name_H-M   'P 1'
#
loop_
_entity.id
_entity.type
_entity.pdbx_description
1 polymer ?
#
loop_
_entity_poly.entity_id
_entity_poly.type
_entity_poly.pdbx_seq_one_letter_code
_entity_poly.pdbx_strand_id
1 'polypeptide(L)'
;MFADLVGEGWDDPQELRKEYHPFGEKAQRLIDGVFLVTASREDDLAQKVNGIKEHFLKEPGSGDADTYRVSNDPVLEFPLIRQGQTRPDKGKEHFGFEDGISQPLLEGLDEVSIKEKDPKPTKSGLIFAKHDGDDMGQPDWAEDGSFMVFRDLQQLVPEFEKWLEDNKHKAPFAETSDNPKEKLAAYLMGRWRNGTPVDENPHDDKDPSLFRSNNFDFQPVDKHDKCPFAAHIRKMRPRGDLDHDHAVIIRRGIPYGGEVTPEEKAVQRSDEENERGLLFVCYQSDIRNGFNFLTTRWASNHYFPDRKSHFIDDHGPGIDAIVGQKLDHHPPRSIGLPDGKNPTEARVDLERWVIHRGGEYFFSPSINALKGYLTDAPDYPPAFTTP
;
A
#
# COMPACT_ATOMS: atom_id res chain seq x y z
N MET A 1 16.93 5.86 -20.86
CA MET A 1 17.42 4.92 -19.83
C MET A 1 16.63 5.24 -18.59
N PHE A 2 15.52 4.54 -18.35
CA PHE A 2 14.75 4.74 -17.12
C PHE A 2 15.56 4.15 -15.99
N ALA A 3 15.96 4.96 -15.01
CA ALA A 3 16.62 4.46 -13.82
C ALA A 3 15.63 3.58 -13.04
N ASP A 4 16.16 2.60 -12.30
CA ASP A 4 15.36 1.74 -11.44
C ASP A 4 14.64 2.58 -10.36
N LEU A 5 13.33 2.74 -10.53
CA LEU A 5 12.48 3.52 -9.64
C LEU A 5 12.27 2.82 -8.27
N VAL A 6 12.60 1.53 -8.14
CA VAL A 6 12.39 0.76 -6.90
C VAL A 6 13.20 1.35 -5.74
N GLY A 7 14.37 1.94 -6.05
CA GLY A 7 15.23 2.61 -5.08
C GLY A 7 14.93 4.10 -4.86
N GLU A 8 13.95 4.70 -5.55
CA GLU A 8 13.65 6.13 -5.40
C GLU A 8 12.88 6.47 -4.10
N GLY A 9 12.43 5.46 -3.36
CA GLY A 9 11.86 5.61 -2.03
C GLY A 9 12.92 5.88 -0.95
N TRP A 10 12.45 6.09 0.29
CA TRP A 10 13.33 6.22 1.46
C TRP A 10 13.37 4.93 2.28
N ASP A 11 13.39 3.80 1.58
CA ASP A 11 13.59 2.48 2.16
C ASP A 11 15.00 2.36 2.74
N ASP A 12 15.13 1.63 3.85
CA ASP A 12 16.45 1.27 4.38
C ASP A 12 16.98 0.03 3.65
N PRO A 13 18.07 0.12 2.88
CA PRO A 13 18.64 -1.02 2.16
C PRO A 13 19.03 -2.19 3.08
N GLN A 14 19.32 -1.93 4.36
CA GLN A 14 19.70 -2.96 5.34
C GLN A 14 18.52 -3.79 5.83
N GLU A 15 17.29 -3.28 5.68
CA GLU A 15 16.07 -3.94 6.15
C GLU A 15 15.37 -4.74 5.06
N LEU A 16 15.80 -4.59 3.80
CA LEU A 16 15.29 -5.35 2.67
C LEU A 16 15.63 -6.83 2.83
N ARG A 17 14.71 -7.70 2.41
CA ARG A 17 15.03 -9.12 2.28
C ARG A 17 16.10 -9.32 1.21
N LYS A 18 16.94 -10.34 1.41
CA LYS A 18 18.04 -10.69 0.52
C LYS A 18 17.60 -10.88 -0.94
N GLU A 19 16.38 -11.38 -1.16
CA GLU A 19 15.83 -11.64 -2.50
C GLU A 19 15.55 -10.34 -3.27
N TYR A 20 15.39 -9.21 -2.58
CA TYR A 20 15.20 -7.90 -3.20
C TYR A 20 16.50 -7.11 -3.35
N HIS A 21 17.63 -7.61 -2.84
CA HIS A 21 18.90 -6.91 -2.98
C HIS A 21 19.39 -6.98 -4.43
N PRO A 22 19.85 -5.85 -5.01
CA PRO A 22 20.61 -5.89 -6.24
C PRO A 22 21.88 -6.72 -6.08
N PHE A 23 22.25 -7.51 -7.09
CA PHE A 23 23.44 -8.36 -7.08
C PHE A 23 24.46 -7.96 -8.15
N GLY A 24 25.73 -8.30 -7.89
CA GLY A 24 26.84 -8.06 -8.81
C GLY A 24 27.23 -6.59 -8.97
N GLU A 25 28.31 -6.35 -9.73
CA GLU A 25 28.84 -4.99 -9.96
C GLU A 25 27.89 -4.07 -10.73
N LYS A 26 26.90 -4.65 -11.43
CA LYS A 26 25.89 -3.93 -12.22
C LYS A 26 24.58 -3.70 -11.48
N ALA A 27 24.46 -4.10 -10.21
CA ALA A 27 23.23 -4.00 -9.42
C ALA A 27 22.01 -4.61 -10.15
N GLN A 28 22.18 -5.82 -10.69
CA GLN A 28 21.09 -6.54 -11.36
C GLN A 28 20.05 -7.00 -10.33
N ARG A 29 18.77 -7.06 -10.72
CA ARG A 29 17.69 -7.60 -9.90
C ARG A 29 17.52 -9.10 -10.18
N LEU A 30 17.18 -9.88 -9.14
CA LEU A 30 16.96 -11.33 -9.24
C LEU A 30 15.57 -11.73 -9.74
N ILE A 31 14.63 -10.78 -9.79
CA ILE A 31 13.21 -11.05 -10.00
C ILE A 31 12.79 -10.42 -11.33
N ASP A 32 12.56 -11.26 -12.35
CA ASP A 32 12.10 -10.82 -13.67
C ASP A 32 10.56 -10.70 -13.77
N GLY A 33 9.83 -11.35 -12.87
CA GLY A 33 8.38 -11.44 -12.93
C GLY A 33 7.77 -12.07 -11.69
N VAL A 34 6.44 -12.14 -11.67
CA VAL A 34 5.68 -12.67 -10.55
C VAL A 34 4.42 -13.38 -11.02
N PHE A 35 4.14 -14.54 -10.42
CA PHE A 35 2.84 -15.21 -10.53
C PHE A 35 2.00 -14.88 -9.30
N LEU A 36 0.84 -14.24 -9.51
CA LEU A 36 -0.15 -14.04 -8.45
C LEU A 36 -1.18 -15.17 -8.51
N VAL A 37 -1.16 -16.05 -7.50
CA VAL A 37 -2.10 -17.18 -7.40
C VAL A 37 -3.02 -16.94 -6.21
N THR A 38 -4.32 -16.95 -6.46
CA THR A 38 -5.34 -16.76 -5.42
C THR A 38 -6.32 -17.92 -5.43
N ALA A 39 -6.67 -18.45 -4.26
CA ALA A 39 -7.73 -19.41 -4.10
C ALA A 39 -8.44 -19.22 -2.74
N SER A 40 -9.67 -19.72 -2.63
CA SER A 40 -10.42 -19.67 -1.36
C SER A 40 -10.10 -20.84 -0.42
N ARG A 41 -9.40 -21.87 -0.91
CA ARG A 41 -8.99 -23.06 -0.17
C ARG A 41 -7.49 -23.26 -0.31
N GLU A 42 -6.86 -23.73 0.76
CA GLU A 42 -5.43 -24.01 0.80
C GLU A 42 -5.04 -25.13 -0.18
N ASP A 43 -5.83 -26.21 -0.25
CA ASP A 43 -5.56 -27.31 -1.19
C ASP A 43 -5.61 -26.84 -2.65
N ASP A 44 -6.57 -26.00 -3.01
CA ASP A 44 -6.71 -25.45 -4.37
C ASP A 44 -5.52 -24.53 -4.71
N LEU A 45 -5.09 -23.73 -3.73
CA LEU A 45 -3.90 -22.87 -3.86
C LEU A 45 -2.65 -23.71 -4.10
N ALA A 46 -2.42 -24.73 -3.26
CA ALA A 46 -1.30 -25.64 -3.37
C ALA A 46 -1.30 -26.37 -4.73
N GLN A 47 -2.46 -26.87 -5.17
CA GLN A 47 -2.61 -27.51 -6.46
C GLN A 47 -2.25 -26.58 -7.62
N LYS A 48 -2.70 -25.31 -7.58
CA LYS A 48 -2.38 -24.33 -8.63
C LYS A 48 -0.93 -23.92 -8.64
N VAL A 49 -0.32 -23.72 -7.47
CA VAL A 49 1.12 -23.43 -7.35
C VAL A 49 1.94 -24.60 -7.87
N ASN A 50 1.58 -25.84 -7.51
CA ASN A 50 2.27 -27.05 -7.98
C ASN A 50 2.13 -27.21 -9.50
N GLY A 51 0.95 -26.94 -10.07
CA GLY A 51 0.75 -26.97 -11.52
C GLY A 51 1.61 -25.95 -12.28
N ILE A 52 1.79 -24.73 -11.73
CA ILE A 52 2.69 -23.73 -12.31
C ILE A 52 4.14 -24.22 -12.25
N LYS A 53 4.58 -24.69 -11.08
CA LYS A 53 5.94 -25.22 -10.90
C LYS A 53 6.20 -26.40 -11.84
N GLU A 54 5.26 -27.34 -11.94
CA GLU A 54 5.33 -28.46 -12.88
C GLU A 54 5.50 -27.95 -14.31
N HIS A 55 4.73 -26.93 -14.74
CA HIS A 55 4.81 -26.44 -16.11
C HIS A 55 6.19 -25.88 -16.49
N PHE A 56 6.85 -25.16 -15.56
CA PHE A 56 8.10 -24.45 -15.85
C PHE A 56 9.37 -25.16 -15.39
N LEU A 57 9.28 -26.04 -14.40
CA LEU A 57 10.44 -26.70 -13.78
C LEU A 57 10.61 -28.16 -14.19
N LYS A 58 9.60 -28.80 -14.76
CA LYS A 58 9.60 -30.26 -15.01
C LYS A 58 10.57 -30.67 -16.11
N GLU A 59 11.40 -31.67 -15.81
CA GLU A 59 12.17 -32.41 -16.81
C GLU A 59 11.19 -33.18 -17.73
N PRO A 60 11.30 -33.05 -19.07
CA PRO A 60 10.42 -33.74 -20.01
C PRO A 60 10.33 -35.25 -19.75
N GLY A 61 9.11 -35.74 -19.54
CA GLY A 61 8.83 -37.16 -19.29
C GLY A 61 8.97 -37.62 -17.82
N SER A 62 9.27 -36.72 -16.88
CA SER A 62 9.42 -37.07 -15.46
C SER A 62 8.12 -36.88 -14.65
N GLY A 63 7.52 -37.94 -14.11
CA GLY A 63 6.45 -37.85 -13.10
C GLY A 63 5.24 -36.95 -13.42
N ASP A 64 4.48 -36.59 -12.39
CA ASP A 64 3.38 -35.61 -12.37
C ASP A 64 3.70 -34.45 -11.42
N ALA A 65 2.75 -33.54 -11.16
CA ALA A 65 2.93 -32.36 -10.30
C ALA A 65 3.55 -32.65 -8.92
N ASP A 66 3.36 -33.85 -8.38
CA ASP A 66 3.83 -34.23 -7.04
C ASP A 66 5.16 -35.02 -7.07
N THR A 67 5.54 -35.56 -8.24
CA THR A 67 6.65 -36.52 -8.36
C THR A 67 7.65 -36.20 -9.48
N TYR A 68 7.46 -35.09 -10.20
CA TYR A 68 8.34 -34.70 -11.30
C TYR A 68 9.77 -34.39 -10.81
N ARG A 69 10.74 -34.57 -11.71
CA ARG A 69 12.12 -34.16 -11.46
C ARG A 69 12.31 -32.75 -12.00
N VAL A 70 12.90 -31.88 -11.18
CA VAL A 70 13.28 -30.53 -11.63
C VAL A 70 14.35 -30.66 -12.71
N SER A 71 14.15 -29.98 -13.84
CA SER A 71 15.12 -29.89 -14.94
C SER A 71 16.46 -29.39 -14.42
N ASN A 72 17.56 -29.93 -14.95
CA ASN A 72 18.90 -29.39 -14.68
C ASN A 72 19.14 -28.02 -15.35
N ASP A 73 18.24 -27.62 -16.25
CA ASP A 73 18.21 -26.33 -16.94
C ASP A 73 16.74 -25.87 -17.01
N PRO A 74 16.17 -25.40 -15.88
CA PRO A 74 14.77 -24.97 -15.85
C PRO A 74 14.60 -23.61 -16.53
N VAL A 75 13.46 -23.38 -17.17
CA VAL A 75 13.18 -22.12 -17.87
C VAL A 75 13.00 -20.95 -16.89
N LEU A 76 12.63 -21.24 -15.64
CA LEU A 76 12.44 -20.28 -14.56
C LEU A 76 13.00 -20.81 -13.24
N GLU A 77 13.34 -19.90 -12.34
CA GLU A 77 13.54 -20.18 -10.92
C GLU A 77 12.50 -19.40 -10.09
N PHE A 78 12.21 -19.89 -8.88
CA PHE A 78 11.32 -19.22 -7.94
C PHE A 78 12.11 -18.79 -6.69
N PRO A 79 12.91 -17.70 -6.77
CA PRO A 79 13.80 -17.30 -5.68
C PRO A 79 13.05 -16.82 -4.44
N LEU A 80 11.78 -16.40 -4.60
CA LEU A 80 10.95 -15.89 -3.52
C LEU A 80 9.51 -16.38 -3.69
N ILE A 81 8.94 -16.88 -2.59
CA ILE A 81 7.51 -17.19 -2.47
C ILE A 81 6.98 -16.43 -1.26
N ARG A 82 5.93 -15.65 -1.45
CA ARG A 82 5.24 -14.93 -0.38
C ARG A 82 3.78 -15.32 -0.34
N GLN A 83 3.35 -15.78 0.84
CA GLN A 83 2.00 -16.24 1.07
C GLN A 83 1.25 -15.24 1.92
N GLY A 84 0.17 -14.69 1.36
CA GLY A 84 -0.81 -13.91 2.10
C GLY A 84 -2.01 -14.75 2.49
N GLN A 85 -2.74 -14.29 3.50
CA GLN A 85 -4.00 -14.86 3.95
C GLN A 85 -4.93 -13.76 4.46
N THR A 86 -6.23 -13.89 4.19
CA THR A 86 -7.20 -13.04 4.87
C THR A 86 -7.19 -13.37 6.36
N ARG A 87 -7.20 -12.33 7.21
CA ARG A 87 -7.29 -12.51 8.66
C ARG A 87 -8.62 -13.16 9.06
N PRO A 88 -8.69 -13.82 10.24
CA PRO A 88 -9.96 -14.28 10.80
C PRO A 88 -10.99 -13.14 10.95
N ASP A 89 -10.52 -11.94 11.31
CA ASP A 89 -11.30 -10.70 11.23
C ASP A 89 -11.29 -10.19 9.77
N LYS A 90 -12.18 -10.77 8.97
CA LYS A 90 -12.21 -10.56 7.51
C LYS A 90 -12.36 -9.09 7.16
N GLY A 91 -11.59 -8.65 6.17
CA GLY A 91 -11.63 -7.27 5.67
C GLY A 91 -10.63 -6.35 6.35
N LYS A 92 -9.95 -6.80 7.42
CA LYS A 92 -9.03 -5.96 8.17
C LYS A 92 -7.56 -6.29 7.94
N GLU A 93 -6.72 -5.26 7.98
CA GLU A 93 -5.26 -5.39 8.05
C GLU A 93 -4.79 -5.62 9.49
N HIS A 94 -3.49 -5.86 9.74
CA HIS A 94 -2.99 -6.34 11.04
C HIS A 94 -3.08 -5.33 12.19
N PHE A 95 -3.11 -4.01 11.93
CA PHE A 95 -3.42 -3.02 12.97
C PHE A 95 -4.91 -2.96 13.35
N GLY A 96 -5.76 -3.74 12.66
CA GLY A 96 -7.16 -3.95 12.97
C GLY A 96 -8.13 -3.00 12.28
N PHE A 97 -7.70 -2.27 11.25
CA PHE A 97 -8.56 -1.39 10.46
C PHE A 97 -9.18 -2.10 9.27
N GLU A 98 -10.47 -1.85 9.02
CA GLU A 98 -11.13 -2.21 7.77
C GLU A 98 -10.41 -1.61 6.57
N ASP A 99 -10.05 -2.47 5.60
CA ASP A 99 -9.38 -2.09 4.37
C ASP A 99 -10.30 -2.36 3.14
N GLY A 100 -9.86 -1.90 1.97
CA GLY A 100 -10.56 -2.08 0.70
C GLY A 100 -11.85 -1.26 0.58
N ILE A 101 -12.05 -0.22 1.42
CA ILE A 101 -13.25 0.63 1.38
C ILE A 101 -13.18 1.62 0.21
N SER A 102 -12.12 2.41 0.11
CA SER A 102 -11.99 3.46 -0.90
C SER A 102 -11.08 3.01 -2.04
N GLN A 103 -11.63 2.96 -3.24
CA GLN A 103 -10.96 2.68 -4.51
C GLN A 103 -11.38 3.74 -5.54
N PRO A 104 -10.55 4.10 -6.53
CA PRO A 104 -10.99 4.93 -7.62
C PRO A 104 -12.07 4.20 -8.42
N LEU A 105 -13.18 4.88 -8.69
CA LEU A 105 -14.17 4.43 -9.68
C LEU A 105 -13.67 4.85 -11.06
N LEU A 106 -13.77 3.97 -12.04
CA LEU A 106 -13.29 4.20 -13.40
C LEU A 106 -14.45 4.57 -14.33
N GLU A 107 -14.29 5.70 -15.03
CA GLU A 107 -15.23 6.16 -16.05
C GLU A 107 -15.47 5.07 -17.10
N GLY A 108 -16.74 4.77 -17.38
CA GLY A 108 -17.13 3.79 -18.39
C GLY A 108 -16.96 2.32 -17.97
N LEU A 109 -16.38 2.02 -16.81
CA LEU A 109 -16.25 0.66 -16.29
C LEU A 109 -17.11 0.43 -15.03
N ASP A 110 -17.08 1.38 -14.09
CA ASP A 110 -17.83 1.27 -12.84
C ASP A 110 -19.20 1.93 -12.97
N GLU A 111 -20.26 1.12 -13.03
CA GLU A 111 -21.65 1.58 -13.09
C GLU A 111 -22.25 1.75 -11.68
N VAL A 112 -21.62 2.60 -10.85
CA VAL A 112 -22.05 2.82 -9.46
C VAL A 112 -22.60 4.24 -9.30
N SER A 113 -23.73 4.35 -8.60
CA SER A 113 -24.25 5.66 -8.19
C SER A 113 -23.35 6.25 -7.10
N ILE A 114 -22.70 7.37 -7.41
CA ILE A 114 -21.89 8.12 -6.43
C ILE A 114 -22.77 9.05 -5.61
N LYS A 115 -22.45 9.22 -4.33
CA LYS A 115 -23.04 10.26 -3.48
C LYS A 115 -22.34 11.60 -3.70
N GLU A 116 -22.92 12.67 -3.19
CA GLU A 116 -22.49 14.06 -3.44
C GLU A 116 -21.00 14.31 -3.13
N LYS A 117 -20.48 13.72 -2.05
CA LYS A 117 -19.11 13.91 -1.58
C LYS A 117 -18.22 12.69 -1.81
N ASP A 118 -18.69 11.68 -2.54
CA ASP A 118 -17.81 10.60 -2.96
C ASP A 118 -16.75 11.15 -3.93
N PRO A 119 -15.55 10.53 -3.98
CA PRO A 119 -14.59 10.84 -5.03
C PRO A 119 -15.24 10.65 -6.41
N LYS A 120 -15.06 11.63 -7.29
CA LYS A 120 -15.52 11.53 -8.67
C LYS A 120 -14.85 10.35 -9.38
N PRO A 121 -15.56 9.66 -10.30
CA PRO A 121 -14.94 8.73 -11.21
C PRO A 121 -13.74 9.36 -11.92
N THR A 122 -12.74 8.53 -12.19
CA THR A 122 -11.50 8.95 -12.82
C THR A 122 -11.36 8.27 -14.17
N LYS A 123 -10.58 8.89 -15.05
CA LYS A 123 -10.28 8.32 -16.35
C LYS A 123 -9.55 6.98 -16.21
N SER A 124 -9.93 6.01 -17.04
CA SER A 124 -9.34 4.67 -17.00
C SER A 124 -7.84 4.66 -17.33
N GLY A 125 -7.35 5.63 -18.09
CA GLY A 125 -5.94 5.82 -18.43
C GLY A 125 -5.03 6.17 -17.27
N LEU A 126 -5.56 6.46 -16.07
CA LEU A 126 -4.74 6.54 -14.86
C LEU A 126 -4.41 5.15 -14.27
N ILE A 127 -5.11 4.10 -14.71
CA ILE A 127 -4.92 2.72 -14.27
C ILE A 127 -4.41 1.83 -15.41
N PHE A 128 -5.01 1.92 -16.59
CA PHE A 128 -4.73 1.07 -17.74
C PHE A 128 -3.97 1.83 -18.82
N ALA A 129 -2.90 1.25 -19.34
CA ALA A 129 -2.09 1.83 -20.40
C ALA A 129 -2.89 2.00 -21.70
N LYS A 130 -2.63 3.11 -22.40
CA LYS A 130 -3.25 3.53 -23.67
C LYS A 130 -4.76 3.82 -23.62
N HIS A 131 -5.33 4.04 -22.45
CA HIS A 131 -6.70 4.52 -22.28
C HIS A 131 -6.76 6.05 -22.13
N ASP A 132 -7.96 6.64 -22.17
CA ASP A 132 -8.13 8.09 -21.98
C ASP A 132 -7.50 8.52 -20.64
N GLY A 133 -6.63 9.53 -20.66
CA GLY A 133 -5.87 10.00 -19.51
C GLY A 133 -4.46 9.40 -19.35
N ASP A 134 -4.08 8.41 -20.16
CA ASP A 134 -2.68 7.94 -20.23
C ASP A 134 -1.88 8.75 -21.26
N ASP A 135 -1.05 9.68 -20.77
CA ASP A 135 -0.20 10.54 -21.60
C ASP A 135 1.23 10.01 -21.75
N MET A 136 1.51 8.76 -21.32
CA MET A 136 2.88 8.22 -21.23
C MET A 136 3.47 7.74 -22.56
N GLY A 137 2.65 7.66 -23.63
CA GLY A 137 3.10 7.16 -24.93
C GLY A 137 3.55 5.70 -24.89
N GLN A 138 2.80 4.86 -24.19
CA GLN A 138 3.09 3.43 -24.01
C GLN A 138 3.14 2.68 -25.36
N PRO A 139 3.97 1.63 -25.49
CA PRO A 139 4.03 0.83 -26.71
C PRO A 139 2.71 0.09 -26.97
N ASP A 140 2.42 -0.23 -28.23
CA ASP A 140 1.12 -0.79 -28.62
C ASP A 140 0.76 -2.09 -27.91
N TRP A 141 1.75 -2.95 -27.65
CA TRP A 141 1.51 -4.21 -26.94
C TRP A 141 1.12 -4.01 -25.47
N ALA A 142 1.37 -2.84 -24.88
CA ALA A 142 1.06 -2.56 -23.48
C ALA A 142 -0.41 -2.15 -23.26
N GLU A 143 -1.20 -1.96 -24.34
CA GLU A 143 -2.63 -1.65 -24.24
C GLU A 143 -3.38 -2.62 -23.31
N ASP A 144 -4.29 -2.06 -22.51
CA ASP A 144 -5.04 -2.74 -21.43
C ASP A 144 -4.20 -3.28 -20.26
N GLY A 145 -2.87 -3.11 -20.28
CA GLY A 145 -2.00 -3.48 -19.17
C GLY A 145 -1.91 -2.40 -18.09
N SER A 146 -1.28 -2.72 -16.96
CA SER A 146 -1.08 -1.78 -15.85
C SER A 146 0.22 -2.08 -15.11
N PHE A 147 0.92 -1.06 -14.63
CA PHE A 147 2.05 -1.26 -13.74
C PHE A 147 1.57 -1.75 -12.38
N MET A 148 2.11 -2.88 -11.94
CA MET A 148 1.83 -3.47 -10.64
C MET A 148 3.00 -3.20 -9.70
N VAL A 149 2.75 -2.45 -8.65
CA VAL A 149 3.71 -2.25 -7.56
C VAL A 149 3.43 -3.29 -6.48
N PHE A 150 4.45 -4.10 -6.16
CA PHE A 150 4.42 -4.99 -5.02
C PHE A 150 5.33 -4.45 -3.92
N ARG A 151 4.82 -4.39 -2.69
CA ARG A 151 5.60 -4.01 -1.50
C ARG A 151 5.37 -5.00 -0.37
N ASP A 152 6.45 -5.43 0.22
CA ASP A 152 6.46 -6.25 1.41
C ASP A 152 6.56 -5.37 2.65
N LEU A 153 5.46 -5.21 3.37
CA LEU A 153 5.34 -4.27 4.47
C LEU A 153 5.13 -5.03 5.77
N GLN A 154 6.18 -5.24 6.56
CA GLN A 154 6.05 -5.81 7.90
C GLN A 154 5.36 -4.81 8.82
N GLN A 155 4.45 -5.29 9.67
CA GLN A 155 3.71 -4.49 10.64
C GLN A 155 4.05 -4.90 12.07
N LEU A 156 4.54 -3.94 12.85
CA LEU A 156 4.89 -4.09 14.26
C LEU A 156 3.66 -3.80 15.15
N VAL A 157 2.73 -4.75 15.18
CA VAL A 157 1.40 -4.58 15.81
C VAL A 157 1.47 -4.36 17.32
N PRO A 158 2.20 -5.19 18.11
CA PRO A 158 2.35 -4.96 19.55
C PRO A 158 2.97 -3.60 19.87
N GLU A 159 3.96 -3.15 19.08
CA GLU A 159 4.62 -1.86 19.23
C GLU A 159 3.66 -0.69 18.95
N PHE A 160 2.85 -0.80 17.89
CA PHE A 160 1.79 0.18 17.61
C PHE A 160 0.77 0.27 18.75
N GLU A 161 0.29 -0.87 19.24
CA GLU A 161 -0.64 -0.94 20.37
C GLU A 161 -0.05 -0.34 21.65
N LYS A 162 1.22 -0.61 21.92
CA LYS A 162 1.95 -0.04 23.05
C LYS A 162 2.05 1.47 22.92
N TRP A 163 2.47 1.96 21.76
CA TRP A 163 2.60 3.40 21.52
C TRP A 163 1.25 4.10 21.68
N LEU A 164 0.17 3.53 21.16
CA LEU A 164 -1.17 4.09 21.34
C LEU A 164 -1.54 4.18 22.83
N GLU A 165 -1.29 3.12 23.60
CA GLU A 165 -1.59 3.11 25.03
C GLU A 165 -0.78 4.16 25.81
N ASP A 166 0.51 4.31 25.50
CA ASP A 166 1.41 5.28 26.13
C ASP A 166 1.08 6.74 25.76
N ASN A 167 0.46 6.98 24.59
CA ASN A 167 0.25 8.31 24.03
C ASN A 167 -1.22 8.75 23.98
N LYS A 168 -2.18 7.90 24.37
CA LYS A 168 -3.63 8.17 24.24
C LYS A 168 -4.13 9.47 24.89
N HIS A 169 -3.42 9.99 25.89
CA HIS A 169 -3.75 11.24 26.59
C HIS A 169 -2.94 12.46 26.09
N LYS A 170 -2.02 12.29 25.13
CA LYS A 170 -1.26 13.41 24.56
C LYS A 170 -2.03 14.20 23.50
N ALA A 171 -3.17 13.68 23.04
CA ALA A 171 -4.05 14.34 22.09
C ALA A 171 -5.32 14.83 22.81
N PRO A 172 -5.59 16.14 22.91
CA PRO A 172 -6.69 16.66 23.73
C PRO A 172 -8.07 16.14 23.33
N PHE A 173 -8.34 15.98 22.03
CA PHE A 173 -9.61 15.41 21.56
C PHE A 173 -9.68 13.88 21.72
N ALA A 174 -8.55 13.20 21.93
CA ALA A 174 -8.55 11.80 22.31
C ALA A 174 -8.75 11.62 23.81
N GLU A 175 -8.14 12.46 24.64
CA GLU A 175 -8.19 12.36 26.10
C GLU A 175 -9.62 12.36 26.66
N THR A 176 -10.53 13.11 26.02
CA THR A 176 -11.94 13.23 26.43
C THR A 176 -12.86 12.15 25.86
N SER A 177 -12.35 11.23 25.04
CA SER A 177 -13.11 10.12 24.47
C SER A 177 -13.38 9.02 25.50
N ASP A 178 -14.50 8.30 25.35
CA ASP A 178 -14.77 7.05 26.11
C ASP A 178 -13.67 6.00 25.89
N ASN A 179 -12.97 6.07 24.75
CA ASN A 179 -11.84 5.22 24.41
C ASN A 179 -10.72 6.05 23.74
N PRO A 180 -9.86 6.72 24.54
CA PRO A 180 -8.81 7.59 24.02
C PRO A 180 -7.81 6.87 23.10
N LYS A 181 -7.51 5.61 23.40
CA LYS A 181 -6.59 4.79 22.61
C LYS A 181 -7.11 4.56 21.19
N GLU A 182 -8.37 4.14 21.09
CA GLU A 182 -9.02 3.92 19.79
C GLU A 182 -9.21 5.24 19.03
N LYS A 183 -9.52 6.33 19.75
CA LYS A 183 -9.63 7.65 19.14
C LYS A 183 -8.31 8.11 18.50
N LEU A 184 -7.20 7.92 19.20
CA LEU A 184 -5.87 8.24 18.69
C LEU A 184 -5.55 7.39 17.45
N ALA A 185 -5.82 6.09 17.51
CA ALA A 185 -5.64 5.19 16.36
C ALA A 185 -6.47 5.66 15.14
N ALA A 186 -7.73 6.02 15.36
CA ALA A 186 -8.61 6.55 14.33
C ALA A 186 -8.10 7.86 13.73
N TYR A 187 -7.50 8.75 14.53
CA TYR A 187 -6.88 9.98 14.06
C TYR A 187 -5.63 9.75 13.21
N LEU A 188 -4.79 8.77 13.56
CA LEU A 188 -3.63 8.42 12.73
C LEU A 188 -4.04 7.85 11.37
N MET A 189 -5.08 7.02 11.33
CA MET A 189 -5.57 6.42 10.09
C MET A 189 -6.48 7.35 9.28
N GLY A 190 -7.31 8.14 9.96
CA GLY A 190 -8.44 8.91 9.42
C GLY A 190 -9.75 8.11 9.30
N ARG A 191 -9.73 6.85 9.76
CA ARG A 191 -10.92 6.01 9.97
C ARG A 191 -10.77 5.27 11.30
N TRP A 192 -11.88 5.05 11.99
CA TRP A 192 -11.97 4.10 13.09
C TRP A 192 -11.70 2.68 12.58
N ARG A 193 -11.35 1.74 13.47
CA ARG A 193 -11.04 0.36 13.06
C ARG A 193 -12.17 -0.37 12.36
N ASN A 194 -13.42 -0.03 12.67
CA ASN A 194 -14.60 -0.56 11.99
C ASN A 194 -14.89 0.09 10.63
N GLY A 195 -14.03 1.01 10.19
CA GLY A 195 -14.10 1.69 8.90
C GLY A 195 -14.86 3.02 8.89
N THR A 196 -15.51 3.41 10.00
CA THR A 196 -16.16 4.73 10.11
C THR A 196 -15.16 5.85 9.82
N PRO A 197 -15.42 6.78 8.88
CA PRO A 197 -14.49 7.89 8.63
C PRO A 197 -14.58 8.95 9.72
N VAL A 198 -13.43 9.37 10.22
CA VAL A 198 -13.33 10.40 11.27
C VAL A 198 -13.95 11.73 10.81
N ASP A 199 -13.93 12.02 9.51
CA ASP A 199 -14.51 13.25 8.97
C ASP A 199 -16.05 13.32 9.08
N GLU A 200 -16.72 12.16 9.02
CA GLU A 200 -18.18 12.06 9.18
C GLU A 200 -18.57 11.90 10.65
N ASN A 201 -17.84 11.08 11.42
CA ASN A 201 -18.07 10.94 12.85
C ASN A 201 -16.74 11.05 13.64
N PRO A 202 -16.39 12.26 14.10
CA PRO A 202 -15.14 12.51 14.78
C PRO A 202 -15.19 12.21 16.28
N HIS A 203 -16.25 11.63 16.86
CA HIS A 203 -16.32 11.44 18.32
C HIS A 203 -16.55 9.98 18.73
N ASP A 204 -17.25 9.19 17.92
CA ASP A 204 -17.40 7.75 18.12
C ASP A 204 -17.53 7.00 16.79
N ASP A 205 -17.63 5.67 16.89
CA ASP A 205 -17.74 4.73 15.77
C ASP A 205 -19.00 3.86 15.91
N LYS A 206 -20.04 4.34 16.61
CA LYS A 206 -21.19 3.50 17.03
C LYS A 206 -22.24 3.31 15.93
N ASP A 207 -22.24 4.13 14.88
CA ASP A 207 -23.20 4.08 13.78
C ASP A 207 -22.76 3.10 12.68
N PRO A 208 -23.40 1.92 12.56
CA PRO A 208 -23.03 0.92 11.56
C PRO A 208 -23.23 1.37 10.12
N SER A 209 -24.06 2.39 9.87
CA SER A 209 -24.29 2.93 8.52
C SER A 209 -23.04 3.61 7.95
N LEU A 210 -22.09 4.00 8.81
CA LEU A 210 -20.87 4.68 8.43
C LEU A 210 -19.66 3.76 8.21
N PHE A 211 -19.73 2.48 8.59
CA PHE A 211 -18.58 1.56 8.59
C PHE A 211 -17.89 1.44 7.23
N ARG A 212 -18.63 1.61 6.13
CA ARG A 212 -18.09 1.62 4.76
C ARG A 212 -18.39 2.91 4.02
N SER A 213 -18.76 3.98 4.72
CA SER A 213 -19.06 5.25 4.08
C SER A 213 -17.80 5.87 3.47
N ASN A 214 -17.97 6.50 2.31
CA ASN A 214 -16.93 7.24 1.61
C ASN A 214 -17.36 8.66 1.22
N ASN A 215 -18.54 9.09 1.68
CA ASN A 215 -19.23 10.31 1.25
C ASN A 215 -18.79 11.53 2.07
N PHE A 216 -17.51 11.88 1.96
CA PHE A 216 -16.90 13.00 2.67
C PHE A 216 -15.72 13.58 1.87
N ASP A 217 -15.33 14.81 2.14
CA ASP A 217 -14.33 15.54 1.36
C ASP A 217 -13.40 16.42 2.20
N PHE A 218 -13.39 16.24 3.53
CA PHE A 218 -12.60 16.98 4.50
C PHE A 218 -12.90 18.49 4.60
N GLN A 219 -14.07 18.92 4.13
CA GLN A 219 -14.51 20.30 4.27
C GLN A 219 -15.03 20.58 5.70
N PRO A 220 -14.76 21.77 6.27
CA PRO A 220 -13.96 22.85 5.68
C PRO A 220 -12.44 22.58 5.78
N VAL A 221 -11.72 22.78 4.68
CA VAL A 221 -10.29 22.41 4.56
C VAL A 221 -9.35 23.34 5.32
N ASP A 222 -9.84 24.48 5.79
CA ASP A 222 -9.12 25.47 6.60
C ASP A 222 -9.33 25.25 8.12
N LYS A 223 -9.85 24.09 8.52
CA LYS A 223 -10.00 23.71 9.92
C LYS A 223 -9.32 22.38 10.24
N HIS A 224 -8.80 22.32 11.45
CA HIS A 224 -8.13 21.15 12.00
C HIS A 224 -8.86 20.65 13.26
N ASP A 225 -10.16 20.36 13.11
CA ASP A 225 -11.06 20.00 14.21
C ASP A 225 -11.62 18.57 14.10
N LYS A 226 -11.56 17.94 12.92
CA LYS A 226 -12.04 16.57 12.68
C LYS A 226 -10.91 15.59 12.35
N CYS A 227 -10.67 15.34 11.05
CA CYS A 227 -9.66 14.41 10.56
C CYS A 227 -8.31 15.14 10.46
N PRO A 228 -7.24 14.67 11.13
CA PRO A 228 -5.94 15.29 11.04
C PRO A 228 -5.45 15.45 9.60
N PHE A 229 -4.79 16.56 9.28
CA PHE A 229 -4.27 16.79 7.93
C PHE A 229 -3.30 15.70 7.47
N ALA A 230 -2.53 15.13 8.40
CA ALA A 230 -1.58 14.06 8.12
C ALA A 230 -2.12 12.64 8.42
N ALA A 231 -3.42 12.48 8.64
CA ALA A 231 -4.05 11.16 8.74
C ALA A 231 -3.84 10.36 7.46
N HIS A 232 -3.61 9.05 7.57
CA HIS A 232 -3.25 8.19 6.44
C HIS A 232 -4.16 8.35 5.22
N ILE A 233 -5.48 8.24 5.40
CA ILE A 233 -6.42 8.35 4.27
C ILE A 233 -6.48 9.76 3.67
N ARG A 234 -6.16 10.80 4.44
CA ARG A 234 -6.16 12.21 3.99
C ARG A 234 -4.86 12.54 3.25
N LYS A 235 -3.74 11.95 3.68
CA LYS A 235 -2.47 11.96 2.93
C LYS A 235 -2.61 11.23 1.60
N MET A 236 -3.21 10.04 1.60
CA MET A 236 -3.29 9.17 0.42
C MET A 236 -4.38 9.54 -0.58
N ARG A 237 -5.42 10.24 -0.12
CA ARG A 237 -6.47 10.80 -0.98
C ARG A 237 -6.96 12.11 -0.35
N PRO A 238 -6.36 13.26 -0.70
CA PRO A 238 -6.62 14.55 -0.05
C PRO A 238 -8.00 15.17 -0.33
N ARG A 239 -8.71 14.70 -1.37
CA ARG A 239 -10.08 15.14 -1.72
C ARG A 239 -10.16 16.67 -1.81
N GLY A 240 -11.00 17.31 -0.98
CA GLY A 240 -11.21 18.75 -1.00
C GLY A 240 -9.97 19.58 -0.68
N ASP A 241 -8.90 18.99 -0.13
CA ASP A 241 -7.62 19.68 0.06
C ASP A 241 -6.91 20.01 -1.27
N LEU A 242 -7.31 19.38 -2.38
CA LEU A 242 -6.76 19.61 -3.72
C LEU A 242 -7.88 19.94 -4.72
N ASP A 243 -7.61 20.86 -5.64
CA ASP A 243 -8.54 21.18 -6.74
C ASP A 243 -8.66 20.04 -7.76
N HIS A 244 -7.58 19.29 -7.95
CA HIS A 244 -7.48 18.18 -8.91
C HIS A 244 -6.71 17.02 -8.31
N ASP A 245 -7.30 15.83 -8.39
CA ASP A 245 -6.69 14.62 -7.86
C ASP A 245 -6.24 13.72 -9.01
N HIS A 246 -4.96 13.85 -9.35
CA HIS A 246 -4.33 13.21 -10.51
C HIS A 246 -3.60 11.90 -10.14
N ALA A 247 -3.42 11.63 -8.85
CA ALA A 247 -2.70 10.46 -8.37
C ALA A 247 -3.68 9.46 -7.74
N VAL A 248 -3.96 8.39 -8.49
CA VAL A 248 -4.85 7.30 -8.05
C VAL A 248 -4.17 5.95 -8.21
N ILE A 249 -4.53 5.02 -7.33
CA ILE A 249 -4.11 3.63 -7.41
C ILE A 249 -5.29 2.71 -7.11
N ILE A 250 -5.36 1.56 -7.77
CA ILE A 250 -6.21 0.46 -7.32
C ILE A 250 -5.41 -0.43 -6.39
N ARG A 251 -5.89 -0.68 -5.18
CA ARG A 251 -5.20 -1.52 -4.18
C ARG A 251 -5.77 -2.93 -4.15
N ARG A 252 -4.90 -3.94 -4.15
CA ARG A 252 -5.21 -5.37 -4.09
C ARG A 252 -4.26 -6.11 -3.13
N GLY A 253 -3.83 -5.43 -2.07
CA GLY A 253 -2.98 -6.03 -1.05
C GLY A 253 -3.70 -7.09 -0.21
N ILE A 254 -2.91 -7.92 0.48
CA ILE A 254 -3.41 -8.96 1.37
C ILE A 254 -2.49 -9.09 2.59
N PRO A 255 -3.02 -9.30 3.81
CA PRO A 255 -2.18 -9.56 4.98
C PRO A 255 -1.33 -10.83 4.82
N TYR A 256 -0.17 -10.89 5.46
CA TYR A 256 0.64 -12.10 5.60
C TYR A 256 1.03 -12.32 7.07
N GLY A 257 1.46 -13.54 7.39
CA GLY A 257 1.83 -13.94 8.74
C GLY A 257 0.63 -14.25 9.63
N GLY A 258 0.92 -14.79 10.82
CA GLY A 258 -0.07 -15.14 11.83
C GLY A 258 -0.59 -13.93 12.60
N GLU A 259 -1.64 -14.15 13.39
CA GLU A 259 -2.13 -13.17 14.37
C GLU A 259 -1.08 -12.90 15.45
N VAL A 260 -1.24 -11.80 16.19
CA VAL A 260 -0.41 -11.51 17.38
C VAL A 260 -0.64 -12.59 18.43
N THR A 261 0.44 -13.21 18.90
CA THR A 261 0.37 -14.26 19.92
C THR A 261 0.15 -13.68 21.32
N PRO A 262 -0.33 -14.49 22.28
CA PRO A 262 -0.38 -14.08 23.68
C PRO A 262 0.97 -13.63 24.24
N GLU A 263 2.07 -14.26 23.81
CA GLU A 263 3.44 -13.96 24.23
C GLU A 263 3.87 -12.59 23.74
N GLU A 264 3.72 -12.30 22.44
CA GLU A 264 4.02 -10.99 21.84
C GLU A 264 3.20 -9.87 22.51
N LYS A 265 1.93 -10.13 22.79
CA LYS A 265 1.05 -9.19 23.50
C LYS A 265 1.53 -8.94 24.93
N ALA A 266 1.99 -9.97 25.65
CA ALA A 266 2.46 -9.86 27.03
C ALA A 266 3.76 -9.05 27.14
N VAL A 267 4.68 -9.20 26.17
CA VAL A 267 5.94 -8.43 26.14
C VAL A 267 5.84 -7.13 25.33
N GLN A 268 4.70 -6.87 24.69
CA GLN A 268 4.43 -5.71 23.85
C GLN A 268 5.48 -5.52 22.74
N ARG A 269 5.90 -6.63 22.12
CA ARG A 269 6.92 -6.65 21.09
C ARG A 269 6.63 -7.75 20.07
N SER A 270 6.84 -7.45 18.80
CA SER A 270 6.75 -8.41 17.70
C SER A 270 7.85 -9.45 17.78
N ASP A 271 7.50 -10.69 17.45
CA ASP A 271 8.45 -11.78 17.27
C ASP A 271 9.15 -11.65 15.90
N GLU A 272 10.48 -11.73 15.92
CA GLU A 272 11.32 -11.63 14.72
C GLU A 272 11.19 -12.86 13.81
N GLU A 273 10.83 -14.03 14.37
CA GLU A 273 10.63 -15.27 13.60
C GLU A 273 9.21 -15.40 13.05
N ASN A 274 8.24 -14.74 13.69
CA ASN A 274 6.83 -14.77 13.31
C ASN A 274 6.36 -13.43 12.71
N GLU A 275 7.06 -12.97 11.67
CA GLU A 275 6.73 -11.73 10.98
C GLU A 275 5.31 -11.73 10.41
N ARG A 276 4.65 -10.57 10.51
CA ARG A 276 3.34 -10.31 9.93
C ARG A 276 3.31 -8.95 9.26
N GLY A 277 2.34 -8.75 8.39
CA GLY A 277 2.14 -7.45 7.77
C GLY A 277 1.27 -7.51 6.52
N LEU A 278 1.57 -6.65 5.55
CA LEU A 278 0.80 -6.51 4.33
C LEU A 278 1.69 -6.80 3.11
N LEU A 279 1.26 -7.74 2.27
CA LEU A 279 1.72 -7.84 0.89
C LEU A 279 0.92 -6.81 0.11
N PHE A 280 1.43 -5.58 0.08
CA PHE A 280 0.77 -4.49 -0.59
C PHE A 280 0.93 -4.63 -2.10
N VAL A 281 -0.18 -4.54 -2.81
CA VAL A 281 -0.22 -4.54 -4.27
C VAL A 281 -1.06 -3.35 -4.72
N CYS A 282 -0.54 -2.58 -5.67
CA CYS A 282 -1.36 -1.58 -6.33
C CYS A 282 -1.08 -1.43 -7.83
N TYR A 283 -2.08 -0.91 -8.54
CA TYR A 283 -2.10 -0.78 -9.99
C TYR A 283 -2.28 0.68 -10.41
N GLN A 284 -1.54 1.08 -11.44
CA GLN A 284 -1.55 2.41 -12.07
C GLN A 284 -0.92 2.34 -13.47
N SER A 285 -1.21 3.31 -14.35
CA SER A 285 -0.56 3.41 -15.67
C SER A 285 0.79 4.16 -15.63
N ASP A 286 1.06 4.92 -14.57
CA ASP A 286 2.34 5.60 -14.32
C ASP A 286 2.72 5.53 -12.83
N ILE A 287 3.76 4.75 -12.52
CA ILE A 287 4.26 4.57 -11.14
C ILE A 287 4.64 5.91 -10.49
N ARG A 288 5.16 6.86 -11.29
CA ARG A 288 5.60 8.17 -10.79
C ARG A 288 4.44 9.07 -10.39
N ASN A 289 3.27 8.89 -10.99
CA ASN A 289 2.02 9.58 -10.67
C ASN A 289 1.06 8.73 -9.82
N GLY A 290 1.44 7.50 -9.44
CA GLY A 290 0.70 6.63 -8.53
C GLY A 290 1.47 6.42 -7.23
N PHE A 291 1.86 5.17 -6.97
CA PHE A 291 2.55 4.75 -5.75
C PHE A 291 3.70 5.66 -5.31
N ASN A 292 4.62 6.02 -6.21
CA ASN A 292 5.80 6.81 -5.84
C ASN A 292 5.39 8.23 -5.39
N PHE A 293 4.43 8.86 -6.08
CA PHE A 293 3.92 10.18 -5.71
C PHE A 293 3.26 10.15 -4.33
N LEU A 294 2.35 9.20 -4.13
CA LEU A 294 1.60 9.03 -2.88
C LEU A 294 2.54 8.85 -1.68
N THR A 295 3.55 8.00 -1.83
CA THR A 295 4.48 7.67 -0.73
C THR A 295 5.52 8.75 -0.48
N THR A 296 6.10 9.35 -1.51
CA THR A 296 7.22 10.30 -1.36
C THR A 296 6.76 11.75 -1.23
N ARG A 297 5.79 12.19 -2.06
CA ARG A 297 5.36 13.60 -2.13
C ARG A 297 4.26 13.94 -1.14
N TRP A 298 3.45 12.94 -0.77
CA TRP A 298 2.33 13.15 0.16
C TRP A 298 2.61 12.55 1.53
N ALA A 299 2.67 11.23 1.63
CA ALA A 299 2.77 10.53 2.91
C ALA A 299 4.01 10.95 3.70
N SER A 300 5.16 11.02 3.03
CA SER A 300 6.45 11.30 3.66
C SER A 300 6.81 12.79 3.77
N ASN A 301 5.93 13.69 3.31
CA ASN A 301 6.19 15.14 3.30
C ASN A 301 5.50 15.84 4.48
N HIS A 302 6.27 16.40 5.42
CA HIS A 302 5.73 17.10 6.60
C HIS A 302 4.84 18.31 6.31
N TYR A 303 4.95 18.90 5.12
CA TYR A 303 4.22 20.12 4.73
C TYR A 303 3.02 19.86 3.83
N PHE A 304 2.70 18.58 3.57
CA PHE A 304 1.55 18.17 2.77
C PHE A 304 0.37 17.71 3.66
N PRO A 305 -0.91 17.98 3.33
CA PRO A 305 -1.37 18.86 2.25
C PRO A 305 -0.84 20.29 2.38
N ASP A 306 -0.68 20.98 1.25
CA ASP A 306 -0.07 22.31 1.23
C ASP A 306 -0.95 23.36 1.94
N ARG A 307 -0.33 24.48 2.33
CA ARG A 307 -0.99 25.67 2.92
C ARG A 307 -1.73 25.39 4.24
N LYS A 308 -1.32 24.36 4.99
CA LYS A 308 -1.94 24.03 6.28
C LYS A 308 -1.24 24.63 7.50
N SER A 309 -0.02 25.14 7.37
CA SER A 309 0.76 25.69 8.49
C SER A 309 0.02 26.80 9.26
N HIS A 310 -0.84 27.58 8.61
CA HIS A 310 -1.65 28.62 9.28
C HIS A 310 -2.70 28.07 10.26
N PHE A 311 -3.06 26.79 10.15
CA PHE A 311 -4.06 26.12 10.99
C PHE A 311 -3.42 25.23 12.06
N ILE A 312 -2.09 25.13 12.05
CA ILE A 312 -1.28 24.36 12.99
C ILE A 312 -0.01 25.16 13.33
N ASP A 313 1.16 24.72 12.92
CA ASP A 313 2.43 25.35 13.24
C ASP A 313 3.32 25.40 11.99
N ASP A 314 4.47 26.06 12.15
CA ASP A 314 5.50 26.16 11.12
C ASP A 314 6.17 24.81 10.80
N HIS A 315 5.85 23.73 11.53
CA HIS A 315 6.31 22.37 11.24
C HIS A 315 5.38 21.63 10.25
N GLY A 316 4.26 22.24 9.87
CA GLY A 316 3.29 21.68 8.92
C GLY A 316 2.44 20.56 9.50
N PRO A 317 1.53 19.94 8.71
CA PRO A 317 0.70 18.81 9.15
C PRO A 317 1.45 17.67 9.86
N GLY A 318 2.69 17.42 9.44
CA GLY A 318 3.47 16.26 9.82
C GLY A 318 3.43 15.14 8.78
N ILE A 319 4.00 14.01 9.16
CA ILE A 319 4.17 12.84 8.30
C ILE A 319 3.03 11.84 8.50
N ASP A 320 2.69 11.08 7.47
CA ASP A 320 1.82 9.90 7.60
C ASP A 320 2.40 8.93 8.63
N ALA A 321 1.59 8.61 9.64
CA ALA A 321 2.02 7.80 10.78
C ALA A 321 2.14 6.29 10.46
N ILE A 322 1.51 5.81 9.40
CA ILE A 322 1.45 4.41 9.05
C ILE A 322 2.60 4.07 8.09
N VAL A 323 2.67 4.75 6.94
CA VAL A 323 3.62 4.40 5.85
C VAL A 323 4.59 5.51 5.48
N GLY A 324 4.52 6.67 6.15
CA GLY A 324 5.48 7.74 5.92
C GLY A 324 6.90 7.25 6.17
N GLN A 325 7.85 7.64 5.33
CA GLN A 325 9.27 7.30 5.48
C GLN A 325 10.08 8.56 5.75
N LYS A 326 11.30 8.40 6.29
CA LYS A 326 12.24 9.51 6.42
C LYS A 326 13.67 9.01 6.39
N LEU A 327 14.58 9.85 5.95
CA LEU A 327 16.02 9.67 6.14
C LEU A 327 16.45 10.30 7.47
N ASP A 328 17.67 10.00 7.93
CA ASP A 328 18.17 10.50 9.22
C ASP A 328 18.28 12.02 9.29
N HIS A 329 18.60 12.67 8.17
CA HIS A 329 18.71 14.12 8.08
C HIS A 329 17.36 14.84 7.91
N HIS A 330 16.25 14.10 7.78
CA HIS A 330 14.91 14.68 7.75
C HIS A 330 14.40 14.98 9.16
N PRO A 331 13.41 15.89 9.33
CA PRO A 331 12.78 16.16 10.61
C PRO A 331 12.26 14.89 11.29
N PRO A 332 12.18 14.87 12.65
CA PRO A 332 11.55 13.78 13.38
C PRO A 332 10.13 13.48 12.88
N ARG A 333 9.71 12.22 13.00
CA ARG A 333 8.34 11.83 12.66
C ARG A 333 7.41 12.44 13.70
N SER A 334 6.46 13.24 13.26
CA SER A 334 5.42 13.78 14.14
C SER A 334 4.16 14.09 13.34
N ILE A 335 3.03 14.18 14.04
CA ILE A 335 1.73 14.53 13.49
C ILE A 335 1.06 15.58 14.37
N GLY A 336 0.45 16.57 13.72
CA GLY A 336 -0.48 17.49 14.35
C GLY A 336 -1.82 16.83 14.62
N LEU A 337 -2.39 17.04 15.81
CA LEU A 337 -3.68 16.46 16.19
C LEU A 337 -4.67 17.55 16.64
N PRO A 338 -5.95 17.48 16.24
CA PRO A 338 -6.98 18.41 16.69
C PRO A 338 -7.04 18.58 18.21
N ASP A 339 -7.06 19.84 18.67
CA ASP A 339 -7.11 20.22 20.09
C ASP A 339 -8.12 21.33 20.40
N GLY A 340 -8.87 21.79 19.40
CA GLY A 340 -9.86 22.86 19.53
C GLY A 340 -9.27 24.28 19.52
N LYS A 341 -7.95 24.42 19.37
CA LYS A 341 -7.29 25.71 19.15
C LYS A 341 -7.19 26.00 17.65
N ASN A 342 -7.08 27.28 17.30
CA ASN A 342 -6.81 27.74 15.94
C ASN A 342 -5.80 28.90 15.97
N PRO A 343 -4.53 28.66 15.62
CA PRO A 343 -3.99 27.39 15.13
C PRO A 343 -3.96 26.26 16.20
N THR A 344 -3.95 25.00 15.75
CA THR A 344 -3.69 23.82 16.59
C THR A 344 -2.28 23.85 17.18
N GLU A 345 -2.12 23.47 18.45
CA GLU A 345 -0.83 23.38 19.13
C GLU A 345 -0.44 21.93 19.47
N ALA A 346 -1.40 21.01 19.55
CA ALA A 346 -1.12 19.62 19.91
C ALA A 346 -0.39 18.86 18.79
N ARG A 347 0.72 18.24 19.18
CA ARG A 347 1.58 17.42 18.32
C ARG A 347 2.09 16.21 19.11
N VAL A 348 2.20 15.08 18.44
CA VAL A 348 2.79 13.87 19.00
C VAL A 348 3.92 13.34 18.11
N ASP A 349 5.00 12.89 18.74
CA ASP A 349 6.11 12.21 18.07
C ASP A 349 5.73 10.78 17.73
N LEU A 350 6.07 10.34 16.53
CA LEU A 350 5.69 9.05 15.98
C LEU A 350 6.88 8.10 15.94
N GLU A 351 6.59 6.82 16.16
CA GLU A 351 7.52 5.73 15.87
C GLU A 351 7.27 5.17 14.46
N ARG A 352 8.04 4.17 14.06
CA ARG A 352 7.87 3.48 12.78
C ARG A 352 7.33 2.08 13.05
N TRP A 353 6.09 1.82 12.64
CA TRP A 353 5.44 0.52 12.82
C TRP A 353 5.31 -0.29 11.54
N VAL A 354 5.61 0.32 10.39
CA VAL A 354 5.71 -0.38 9.12
C VAL A 354 7.16 -0.41 8.66
N ILE A 355 7.71 -1.62 8.50
CA ILE A 355 9.06 -1.86 8.01
C ILE A 355 8.98 -2.33 6.56
N HIS A 356 9.65 -1.61 5.68
CA HIS A 356 9.65 -1.87 4.24
C HIS A 356 10.70 -2.95 3.95
N ARG A 357 10.25 -4.21 3.84
CA ARG A 357 11.10 -5.37 3.60
C ARG A 357 11.46 -5.58 2.13
N GLY A 358 11.09 -4.64 1.27
CA GLY A 358 11.39 -4.61 -0.15
C GLY A 358 10.15 -4.76 -1.02
N GLY A 359 10.38 -5.07 -2.29
CA GLY A 359 9.35 -5.07 -3.32
C GLY A 359 9.94 -4.89 -4.70
N GLU A 360 9.06 -4.84 -5.70
CA GLU A 360 9.43 -4.70 -7.11
C GLU A 360 8.28 -4.07 -7.89
N TYR A 361 8.61 -3.49 -9.04
CA TYR A 361 7.68 -2.92 -10.00
C TYR A 361 7.57 -3.84 -11.21
N PHE A 362 6.36 -4.35 -11.43
CA PHE A 362 6.04 -5.22 -12.55
C PHE A 362 5.14 -4.51 -13.55
N PHE A 363 5.00 -5.10 -14.72
CA PHE A 363 3.92 -4.78 -15.64
C PHE A 363 2.97 -5.99 -15.71
N SER A 364 1.68 -5.76 -15.51
CA SER A 364 0.63 -6.76 -15.72
C SER A 364 0.06 -6.56 -17.12
N PRO A 365 0.52 -7.35 -18.12
CA PRO A 365 0.09 -7.19 -19.50
C PRO A 365 -1.34 -7.68 -19.72
N SER A 366 -1.95 -7.23 -20.82
CA SER A 366 -3.23 -7.76 -21.26
C SER A 366 -3.12 -9.23 -21.70
N ILE A 367 -4.26 -9.93 -21.70
CA ILE A 367 -4.31 -11.31 -22.19
C ILE A 367 -3.89 -11.39 -23.66
N ASN A 368 -4.18 -10.36 -24.45
CA ASN A 368 -3.77 -10.29 -25.86
C ASN A 368 -2.25 -10.19 -26.00
N ALA A 369 -1.60 -9.36 -25.18
CA ALA A 369 -0.14 -9.25 -25.16
C ALA A 369 0.53 -10.56 -24.74
N LEU A 370 -0.02 -11.25 -23.73
CA LEU A 370 0.47 -12.57 -23.31
C LEU A 370 0.36 -13.63 -24.41
N LYS A 371 -0.73 -13.64 -25.17
CA LYS A 371 -0.99 -14.61 -26.25
C LYS A 371 -0.30 -14.30 -27.59
N GLY A 372 0.24 -13.08 -27.73
CA GLY A 372 0.89 -12.60 -28.95
C GLY A 372 2.28 -12.09 -28.64
N TYR A 373 2.44 -10.77 -28.55
CA TYR A 373 3.74 -10.09 -28.44
C TYR A 373 4.75 -10.71 -27.46
N LEU A 374 4.32 -11.10 -26.25
CA LEU A 374 5.22 -11.65 -25.22
C LEU A 374 5.61 -13.12 -25.43
N THR A 375 4.94 -13.82 -26.35
CA THR A 375 5.23 -15.24 -26.69
C THR A 375 5.66 -15.43 -28.15
N ASP A 376 5.48 -14.42 -29.00
CA ASP A 376 5.98 -14.39 -30.37
C ASP A 376 7.50 -14.11 -30.43
N ALA A 377 8.09 -14.33 -31.61
CA ALA A 377 9.51 -14.01 -31.81
C ALA A 377 9.75 -12.50 -31.59
N PRO A 378 10.81 -12.11 -30.86
CA PRO A 378 11.06 -10.72 -30.52
C PRO A 378 11.21 -9.87 -31.78
N ASP A 379 10.58 -8.71 -31.80
CA ASP A 379 10.63 -7.71 -32.89
C ASP A 379 11.80 -6.73 -32.73
N TYR A 380 12.58 -6.85 -31.66
CA TYR A 380 13.82 -6.13 -31.43
C TYR A 380 15.05 -6.88 -31.96
N PRO A 381 16.11 -6.18 -32.42
CA PRO A 381 17.34 -6.81 -32.89
C PRO A 381 17.93 -7.73 -31.81
N PRO A 382 18.59 -8.85 -32.16
CA PRO A 382 19.19 -9.81 -31.21
C PRO A 382 20.46 -9.25 -30.54
N ALA A 383 20.35 -8.08 -29.92
CA ALA A 383 21.41 -7.34 -29.25
C ALA A 383 21.12 -7.18 -27.75
N PHE A 384 20.57 -8.22 -27.12
CA PHE A 384 20.60 -8.42 -25.67
C PHE A 384 20.84 -9.89 -25.27
N THR A 385 21.00 -10.78 -26.25
CA THR A 385 21.42 -12.17 -26.05
C THR A 385 22.94 -12.27 -26.07
N THR A 386 23.60 -11.74 -25.04
CA THR A 386 24.92 -12.24 -24.66
C THR A 386 24.82 -12.61 -23.19
N PRO A 387 25.26 -13.83 -22.82
CA PRO A 387 25.08 -14.39 -21.48
C PRO A 387 25.75 -13.54 -20.40
#